data_AF-A0A9P5YJH2-F1
#
_entry.id   AF-A0A9P5YJH2-F1
#
_cell.length_a   1.000
_cell.length_b   1.000
_cell.length_c   1.000
_cell.angle_alpha   90.00
_cell.angle_beta   90.00
_cell.angle_gamma   90.00
#
_symmetry.space_group_name_H-M   'P 1'
#
loop_
_entity.id
_entity.type
_entity.pdbx_description
1 polymer ?
#
loop_
_entity_poly.entity_id
_entity_poly.type
_entity_poly.pdbx_seq_one_letter_code
_entity_poly.pdbx_strand_id
1 'polypeptide(L)'
;MSHKSVRTHSHASNRAKPEKVADRKVVFKSVLDSPFRIQWPSVPVNVQNSLLSLAIGMLDGVAIYHSERSKYSRKRKHIQRVESKQNKRQKLEAIKTPYNETTTMDESSSKDPPGMTSGTVLKDPPLSDARPRMLEHLVVGINEITRRLEALVRQERLLIDTSSLNKQKPVTLPTFKTILVCYGDIDPPLLVDHLPHLVAAYNSSRPANIIKLIPLPKGSEVALAQATGLPRAAAIAIDANFDVVPYFATLLDTVPTLTAPWLSSAGHHRSLIPTHIKQIRTSAPKDIKVAKELRAEGKASAKQRRQSPPAPS
;
A
#
# COMPACT_ATOMS: atom_id res chain seq x y z
N MET A 1 -9.26 11.41 -40.13
CA MET A 1 -9.26 9.95 -39.90
C MET A 1 -7.88 9.52 -39.42
N SER A 2 -7.58 9.63 -38.11
CA SER A 2 -6.25 9.31 -37.58
C SER A 2 -6.11 7.80 -37.35
N HIS A 3 -5.17 7.16 -38.03
CA HIS A 3 -4.83 5.75 -37.84
C HIS A 3 -4.33 5.50 -36.41
N LYS A 4 -5.19 4.97 -35.54
CA LYS A 4 -4.79 4.45 -34.22
C LYS A 4 -4.15 3.07 -34.45
N SER A 5 -2.83 3.00 -34.34
CA SER A 5 -2.06 1.76 -34.45
C SER A 5 -2.52 0.73 -33.41
N VAL A 6 -2.91 -0.47 -33.87
CA VAL A 6 -3.30 -1.59 -33.00
C VAL A 6 -2.07 -2.07 -32.22
N ARG A 7 -2.05 -1.88 -30.89
CA ARG A 7 -1.00 -2.45 -30.02
C ARG A 7 -1.23 -3.94 -29.84
N THR A 8 -0.32 -4.77 -30.35
CA THR A 8 -0.28 -6.21 -30.11
C THR A 8 0.46 -6.52 -28.81
N HIS A 9 -0.26 -6.93 -27.77
CA HIS A 9 0.36 -7.45 -26.55
C HIS A 9 0.70 -8.94 -26.73
N SER A 10 1.97 -9.27 -26.95
CA SER A 10 2.46 -10.64 -26.96
C SER A 10 3.12 -10.99 -25.63
N HIS A 11 2.34 -11.50 -24.66
CA HIS A 11 2.91 -12.15 -23.48
C HIS A 11 3.27 -13.60 -23.82
N ALA A 12 4.47 -13.80 -24.38
CA ALA A 12 5.05 -15.14 -24.50
C ALA A 12 5.47 -15.59 -23.09
N SER A 13 4.89 -16.67 -22.58
CA SER A 13 5.28 -17.22 -21.28
C SER A 13 6.62 -17.96 -21.43
N ASN A 14 7.54 -17.77 -20.49
CA ASN A 14 8.83 -18.48 -20.42
C ASN A 14 8.71 -20.02 -20.35
N ARG A 15 7.50 -20.54 -20.14
CA ARG A 15 7.18 -21.98 -20.13
C ARG A 15 6.84 -22.54 -21.52
N ALA A 16 6.66 -21.69 -22.53
CA ALA A 16 6.32 -22.14 -23.88
C ALA A 16 7.58 -22.63 -24.59
N LYS A 17 7.65 -23.92 -24.91
CA LYS A 17 8.64 -24.43 -25.86
C LYS A 17 8.37 -23.78 -27.23
N PRO A 18 9.41 -23.46 -28.03
CA PRO A 18 9.23 -22.99 -29.39
C PRO A 18 8.64 -24.13 -30.25
N GLU A 19 7.31 -24.27 -30.24
CA GLU A 19 6.59 -25.11 -31.19
C GLU A 19 6.59 -24.43 -32.57
N LYS A 20 6.65 -25.23 -33.63
CA LYS A 20 6.66 -24.75 -35.02
C LYS A 20 5.44 -23.85 -35.24
N VAL A 21 5.68 -22.58 -35.56
CA VAL A 21 4.65 -21.56 -35.83
C VAL A 21 3.68 -22.00 -36.94
N ALA A 22 4.11 -22.92 -37.82
CA ALA A 22 3.33 -23.48 -38.92
C ALA A 22 2.06 -24.28 -38.50
N ASP A 23 2.00 -24.81 -37.27
CA ASP A 23 0.89 -25.68 -36.84
C ASP A 23 -0.23 -24.94 -36.10
N ARG A 24 -0.13 -23.62 -35.96
CA ARG A 24 -1.10 -22.80 -35.21
C ARG A 24 -1.75 -21.76 -36.12
N LYS A 25 -3.08 -21.78 -36.19
CA LYS A 25 -3.86 -20.73 -36.83
C LYS A 25 -4.13 -19.57 -35.87
N VAL A 26 -4.12 -18.35 -36.39
CA VAL A 26 -4.51 -17.15 -35.64
C VAL A 26 -6.03 -17.13 -35.51
N VAL A 27 -6.53 -16.92 -34.29
CA VAL A 27 -7.95 -16.80 -33.99
C VAL A 27 -8.19 -15.53 -33.20
N PHE A 28 -9.06 -14.65 -33.71
CA PHE A 28 -9.48 -13.46 -32.99
C PHE A 28 -10.68 -13.81 -32.10
N LYS A 29 -10.58 -13.48 -30.80
CA LYS A 29 -11.66 -13.64 -29.84
C LYS A 29 -12.19 -12.27 -29.44
N SER A 30 -13.49 -12.07 -29.57
CA SER A 30 -14.14 -10.86 -29.09
C SER A 30 -14.11 -10.81 -27.56
N VAL A 31 -13.72 -9.66 -27.01
CA VAL A 31 -13.66 -9.39 -25.57
C VAL A 31 -14.27 -8.03 -25.31
N LEU A 32 -15.13 -7.97 -24.29
CA LEU A 32 -15.75 -6.72 -23.85
C LEU A 32 -14.71 -5.87 -23.11
N ASP A 33 -14.54 -4.63 -23.56
CA ASP A 33 -13.73 -3.63 -22.88
C ASP A 33 -14.61 -2.88 -21.87
N SER A 34 -14.08 -2.61 -20.69
CA SER A 34 -14.81 -1.82 -19.69
C SER A 34 -14.56 -0.32 -19.96
N PRO A 35 -15.58 0.46 -20.36
CA PRO A 35 -15.43 1.90 -20.54
C PRO A 35 -15.30 2.66 -19.21
N PHE A 36 -15.56 1.98 -18.09
CA PHE A 36 -15.53 2.56 -16.73
C PHE A 36 -14.13 2.50 -16.09
N ARG A 37 -13.07 2.32 -16.89
CA ARG A 37 -11.69 2.34 -16.39
C ARG A 37 -11.23 3.77 -16.20
N ILE A 38 -10.92 4.11 -14.95
CA ILE A 38 -10.38 5.43 -14.61
C ILE A 38 -8.87 5.39 -14.87
N GLN A 39 -8.42 6.26 -15.76
CA GLN A 39 -7.02 6.38 -16.09
C GLN A 39 -6.30 7.25 -15.06
N TRP A 40 -5.00 7.05 -14.92
CA TRP A 40 -4.14 7.96 -14.20
C TRP A 40 -4.20 9.37 -14.82
N PRO A 41 -4.15 10.44 -14.01
CA PRO A 41 -4.21 11.79 -14.53
C PRO A 41 -2.93 12.10 -15.30
N SER A 42 -3.08 12.70 -16.49
CA SER A 42 -1.94 13.15 -17.28
C SER A 42 -1.47 14.50 -16.74
N VAL A 43 -0.38 14.48 -15.97
CA VAL A 43 0.24 15.68 -15.39
C VAL A 43 1.55 15.95 -16.14
N PRO A 44 1.79 17.17 -16.64
CA PRO A 44 3.05 17.53 -17.28
C PRO A 44 4.27 17.30 -16.37
N VAL A 45 5.39 16.80 -16.92
CA VAL A 45 6.57 16.40 -16.13
C VAL A 45 7.18 17.57 -15.35
N ASN A 46 7.17 18.78 -15.90
CA ASN A 46 7.57 19.99 -15.19
C ASN A 46 6.74 20.22 -13.92
N VAL A 47 5.42 20.07 -14.00
CA VAL A 47 4.51 20.19 -12.85
C VAL A 47 4.80 19.07 -11.83
N GLN A 48 5.00 17.83 -12.28
CA GLN A 48 5.34 16.73 -11.37
C GLN A 48 6.65 17.00 -10.61
N ASN A 49 7.69 17.47 -11.31
CA ASN A 49 8.98 17.81 -10.70
C ASN A 49 8.86 18.96 -9.69
N SER A 50 8.14 20.02 -10.04
CA SER A 50 7.90 21.14 -9.13
C SER A 50 7.12 20.70 -7.88
N LEU A 51 6.09 19.86 -8.02
CA LEU A 51 5.35 19.29 -6.89
C LEU A 51 6.25 18.41 -6.00
N LEU A 52 7.13 17.60 -6.62
CA LEU A 52 8.09 16.77 -5.90
C LEU A 52 9.07 17.62 -5.08
N SER A 53 9.68 18.64 -5.68
CA SER A 53 10.64 19.51 -4.99
C SER A 53 10.00 20.23 -3.79
N LEU A 54 8.77 20.71 -3.95
CA LEU A 54 8.03 21.32 -2.85
C LEU A 54 7.68 20.31 -1.77
N ALA A 55 7.26 19.09 -2.14
CA ALA A 55 7.01 18.02 -1.19
C ALA A 55 8.26 17.64 -0.39
N ILE A 56 9.43 17.61 -1.03
CA ILE A 56 10.71 17.35 -0.34
C ILE A 56 11.02 18.49 0.64
N GLY A 57 10.87 19.75 0.23
CA GLY A 57 11.10 20.90 1.12
C GLY A 57 10.14 20.91 2.32
N MET A 58 8.91 20.45 2.12
CA MET A 58 7.93 20.25 3.20
C MET A 58 8.32 19.13 4.18
N LEU A 59 9.05 18.13 3.71
CA LEU A 59 9.52 16.98 4.50
C LEU A 59 10.87 17.23 5.20
N ASP A 60 11.40 18.45 5.13
CA ASP A 60 12.66 18.77 5.78
C ASP A 60 12.61 18.50 7.29
N GLY A 61 13.71 17.98 7.84
CA GLY A 61 13.81 17.54 9.24
C GLY A 61 13.09 16.24 9.59
N VAL A 62 12.22 15.69 8.74
CA VAL A 62 11.51 14.42 9.02
C VAL A 62 12.49 13.25 9.10
N ALA A 63 13.45 13.17 8.17
CA ALA A 63 14.46 12.12 8.18
C ALA A 63 15.32 12.11 9.46
N ILE A 64 15.69 13.29 9.94
CA ILE A 64 16.49 13.47 11.17
C ILE A 64 15.69 12.94 12.36
N TYR A 65 14.44 13.37 12.49
CA TYR A 65 13.53 12.90 13.53
C TYR A 65 13.35 11.36 13.52
N HIS A 66 13.14 10.77 12.34
CA HIS A 66 13.02 9.31 12.20
C HIS A 66 14.32 8.58 12.60
N SER A 67 15.48 9.12 12.22
CA SER A 67 16.80 8.57 12.55
C SER A 67 17.03 8.57 14.07
N GLU A 68 16.79 9.69 14.73
CA GLU A 68 16.94 9.83 16.18
C GLU A 68 15.98 8.90 16.93
N ARG A 69 14.70 8.92 16.57
CA ARG A 69 13.69 8.04 17.16
C ARG A 69 14.06 6.55 17.01
N SER A 70 14.62 6.17 15.86
CA SER A 70 15.11 4.81 15.62
C SER A 70 16.30 4.46 16.53
N LYS A 71 17.28 5.37 16.69
CA LYS A 71 18.41 5.19 17.61
C LYS A 71 17.95 5.00 19.05
N TYR A 72 17.02 5.83 19.53
CA TYR A 72 16.44 5.71 20.87
C TYR A 72 15.69 4.39 21.07
N SER A 73 14.86 3.99 20.10
CA SER A 73 14.13 2.71 20.15
C SER A 73 15.08 1.51 20.22
N ARG A 74 16.17 1.52 19.44
CA ARG A 74 17.21 0.48 19.49
C ARG A 74 17.91 0.46 20.84
N LYS A 75 18.27 1.61 21.41
CA LYS A 75 18.89 1.72 22.74
C LYS A 75 17.97 1.14 23.83
N ARG A 76 16.68 1.51 23.81
CA ARG A 76 15.68 0.99 24.77
C ARG A 76 15.52 -0.52 24.66
N LYS A 77 15.40 -1.06 23.44
CA LYS A 77 15.31 -2.51 23.22
C LYS A 77 16.58 -3.25 23.66
N HIS A 78 17.75 -2.64 23.51
CA HIS A 78 19.00 -3.22 23.99
C HIS A 78 19.03 -3.28 25.52
N ILE A 79 18.72 -2.17 26.20
CA ILE A 79 18.66 -2.11 27.67
C ILE A 79 17.67 -3.15 28.22
N GLN A 80 16.46 -3.21 27.67
CA GLN A 80 15.45 -4.18 28.09
C GLN A 80 15.90 -5.64 27.89
N ARG A 81 16.65 -5.93 26.82
CA ARG A 81 17.24 -7.26 26.59
C ARG A 81 18.34 -7.57 27.60
N VAL A 82 19.18 -6.61 27.97
CA VAL A 82 20.25 -6.79 28.97
C VAL A 82 19.63 -7.04 30.35
N GLU A 83 18.67 -6.22 30.77
CA GLU A 83 17.95 -6.37 32.05
C GLU A 83 17.23 -7.72 32.13
N SER A 84 16.53 -8.15 31.07
CA SER A 84 15.85 -9.45 31.05
C SER A 84 16.81 -10.64 31.19
N LYS A 85 18.03 -10.53 30.65
CA LYS A 85 19.08 -11.55 30.79
C LYS A 85 19.66 -11.56 32.21
N GLN A 86 19.87 -10.40 32.82
CA GLN A 86 20.35 -10.29 34.20
C GLN A 86 19.34 -10.85 35.19
N ASN A 87 18.06 -10.51 35.06
CA ASN A 87 17.00 -11.06 35.91
C ASN A 87 16.87 -12.58 35.77
N LYS A 88 17.07 -13.13 34.55
CA LYS A 88 17.08 -14.58 34.34
C LYS A 88 18.27 -15.27 35.02
N ARG A 89 19.45 -14.62 35.04
CA ARG A 89 20.64 -15.13 35.76
C ARG A 89 20.45 -15.11 37.26
N GLN A 90 19.98 -13.99 37.82
CA GLN A 90 19.72 -13.87 39.27
C GLN A 90 18.65 -14.88 39.74
N LYS A 91 17.60 -15.13 38.94
CA LYS A 91 16.61 -16.17 39.26
C LYS A 91 17.18 -17.59 39.23
N LEU A 92 18.13 -17.88 38.33
CA LEU A 92 18.80 -19.18 38.26
C LEU A 92 19.81 -19.38 39.41
N GLU A 93 20.40 -18.31 39.92
CA GLU A 93 21.31 -18.36 41.08
C GLU A 93 20.53 -18.49 42.39
N ALA A 94 19.37 -17.82 42.54
CA ALA A 94 18.49 -17.98 43.70
C ALA A 94 17.85 -19.38 43.82
N ILE A 95 17.78 -20.15 42.72
CA ILE A 95 17.30 -21.55 42.73
C ILE A 95 18.44 -22.53 43.13
N LYS A 96 19.70 -22.08 43.13
CA LYS A 96 20.87 -22.92 43.43
C LYS A 96 21.37 -22.81 44.87
N THR A 97 20.76 -22.02 45.74
CA THR A 97 21.06 -22.06 47.17
C THR A 97 20.46 -23.33 47.78
N PRO A 98 21.29 -24.27 48.29
CA PRO A 98 20.80 -25.47 48.92
C PRO A 98 20.23 -25.12 50.30
N TYR A 99 19.01 -25.63 50.48
CA TYR A 99 18.30 -25.83 51.72
C TYR A 99 19.25 -26.43 52.79
N ASN A 100 19.54 -25.66 53.84
CA ASN A 100 19.93 -26.21 55.13
C ASN A 100 18.72 -26.10 56.04
N GLU A 101 18.17 -27.25 56.37
CA GLU A 101 17.07 -27.44 57.30
C GLU A 101 17.59 -27.19 58.73
N THR A 102 16.95 -26.28 59.46
CA THR A 102 16.87 -26.42 60.92
C THR A 102 15.53 -25.88 61.38
N THR A 103 14.65 -26.83 61.69
CA THR A 103 13.33 -26.67 62.29
C THR A 103 13.44 -25.96 63.63
N THR A 104 12.74 -24.85 63.80
CA THR A 104 12.10 -24.48 65.08
C THR A 104 10.73 -23.88 64.76
N MET A 105 9.70 -24.44 65.37
CA MET A 105 8.35 -23.92 65.34
C MET A 105 8.31 -22.63 66.18
N ASP A 106 7.69 -21.56 65.68
CA ASP A 106 6.62 -20.92 66.47
C ASP A 106 5.75 -19.93 65.68
N GLU A 107 4.62 -19.70 66.32
CA GLU A 107 3.36 -19.05 66.01
C GLU A 107 3.36 -17.60 65.48
N SER A 108 2.39 -17.35 64.59
CA SER A 108 1.51 -16.17 64.52
C SER A 108 2.04 -14.78 64.10
N SER A 109 1.21 -14.18 63.23
CA SER A 109 0.87 -12.75 63.16
C SER A 109 1.31 -12.00 61.89
N SER A 110 0.27 -11.53 61.20
CA SER A 110 0.15 -10.30 60.42
C SER A 110 1.43 -9.60 59.93
N LYS A 111 1.53 -9.42 58.61
CA LYS A 111 1.60 -8.09 57.97
C LYS A 111 1.69 -8.22 56.45
N ASP A 112 0.95 -7.32 55.81
CA ASP A 112 0.86 -7.09 54.39
C ASP A 112 2.23 -7.05 53.69
N PRO A 113 2.34 -7.47 52.42
CA PRO A 113 3.52 -7.16 51.64
C PRO A 113 3.57 -5.63 51.40
N PRO A 114 4.64 -4.94 51.82
CA PRO A 114 4.81 -3.53 51.51
C PRO A 114 5.05 -3.40 50.01
N GLY A 115 4.36 -2.43 49.41
CA GLY A 115 4.58 -2.04 48.03
C GLY A 115 6.07 -1.76 47.79
N MET A 116 6.66 -2.49 46.84
CA MET A 116 7.95 -2.12 46.26
C MET A 116 7.74 -1.85 44.79
N THR A 117 7.11 -0.70 44.57
CA THR A 117 7.15 0.08 43.34
C THR A 117 8.59 0.46 43.02
N SER A 118 9.30 -0.40 42.30
CA SER A 118 10.51 -0.02 41.55
C SER A 118 10.39 -0.54 40.12
N GLY A 119 9.22 -0.34 39.53
CA GLY A 119 9.15 -0.15 38.10
C GLY A 119 9.76 1.21 37.81
N THR A 120 11.05 1.25 37.46
CA THR A 120 11.64 2.37 36.75
C THR A 120 10.90 2.47 35.43
N VAL A 121 9.71 3.07 35.45
CA VAL A 121 9.09 3.66 34.28
C VAL A 121 10.10 4.71 33.87
N LEU A 122 10.96 4.35 32.92
CA LEU A 122 11.75 5.29 32.17
C LEU A 122 10.74 6.29 31.61
N LYS A 123 10.53 7.40 32.33
CA LYS A 123 9.94 8.61 31.79
C LYS A 123 10.75 8.88 30.53
N ASP A 124 10.06 8.93 29.40
CA ASP A 124 10.68 9.24 28.12
C ASP A 124 11.63 10.44 28.35
N PRO A 125 12.92 10.33 28.01
CA PRO A 125 13.83 11.46 28.16
C PRO A 125 13.27 12.62 27.33
N PRO A 126 13.52 13.88 27.72
CA PRO A 126 13.06 15.02 26.95
C PRO A 126 13.80 14.97 25.61
N LEU A 127 13.13 14.48 24.56
CA LEU A 127 13.60 14.68 23.20
C LEU A 127 13.58 16.20 23.00
N SER A 128 14.77 16.79 22.92
CA SER A 128 14.94 18.01 22.16
C SER A 128 14.29 17.77 20.79
N ASP A 129 13.46 18.74 20.38
CA ASP A 129 12.77 18.86 19.11
C ASP A 129 11.39 18.18 19.04
N ALA A 130 10.37 19.03 19.15
CA ALA A 130 8.97 18.69 18.96
C ALA A 130 8.77 17.92 17.65
N ARG A 131 7.98 16.84 17.68
CA ARG A 131 7.59 16.08 16.49
C ARG A 131 7.27 17.05 15.34
N PRO A 132 7.93 16.92 14.16
CA PRO A 132 7.63 17.80 13.03
C PRO A 132 6.13 17.83 12.75
N ARG A 133 5.53 19.01 12.70
CA ARG A 133 4.07 19.19 12.51
C ARG A 133 3.55 18.43 11.29
N MET A 134 4.37 18.36 10.24
CA MET A 134 4.09 17.58 9.02
C MET A 134 3.72 16.13 9.31
N LEU A 135 4.35 15.48 10.30
CA LEU A 135 4.12 14.06 10.60
C LEU A 135 2.74 13.76 11.17
N GLU A 136 1.97 14.76 11.59
CA GLU A 136 0.59 14.58 12.03
C GLU A 136 -0.39 14.54 10.85
N HIS A 137 0.03 15.09 9.71
CA HIS A 137 -0.77 15.23 8.50
C HIS A 137 -0.24 14.41 7.32
N LEU A 138 0.81 13.62 7.55
CA LEU A 138 1.50 12.82 6.55
C LEU A 138 1.14 11.33 6.72
N VAL A 139 0.70 10.70 5.63
CA VAL A 139 0.54 9.25 5.56
C VAL A 139 1.47 8.71 4.48
N VAL A 140 2.28 7.71 4.81
CA VAL A 140 3.23 7.09 3.89
C VAL A 140 2.90 5.62 3.70
N GLY A 141 2.91 5.18 2.44
CA GLY A 141 2.75 3.78 2.04
C GLY A 141 1.44 3.50 1.33
N ILE A 142 1.51 2.65 0.29
CA ILE A 142 0.38 2.30 -0.58
C ILE A 142 -0.77 1.70 0.24
N ASN A 143 -0.46 0.75 1.13
CA ASN A 143 -1.48 0.04 1.91
C ASN A 143 -2.21 0.98 2.88
N GLU A 144 -1.49 1.90 3.52
CA GLU A 144 -2.10 2.80 4.50
C GLU A 144 -2.98 3.86 3.83
N ILE A 145 -2.51 4.41 2.71
CA ILE A 145 -3.30 5.30 1.86
C ILE A 145 -4.54 4.58 1.35
N THR A 146 -4.39 3.33 0.89
CA THR A 146 -5.52 2.50 0.40
C THR A 146 -6.54 2.26 1.51
N ARG A 147 -6.11 1.82 2.69
CA ARG A 147 -6.99 1.57 3.85
C ARG A 147 -7.79 2.82 4.22
N ARG A 148 -7.13 3.98 4.25
CA ARG A 148 -7.76 5.26 4.60
C ARG A 148 -8.70 5.75 3.50
N LEU A 149 -8.32 5.66 2.22
CA LEU A 149 -9.22 5.97 1.10
C LEU A 149 -10.46 5.08 1.09
N GLU A 150 -10.31 3.77 1.32
CA GLU A 150 -11.43 2.85 1.41
C GLU A 150 -12.36 3.20 2.57
N ALA A 151 -11.82 3.55 3.74
CA ALA A 151 -12.63 3.99 4.87
C ALA A 151 -13.42 5.26 4.54
N LEU A 152 -12.78 6.24 3.89
CA LEU A 152 -13.43 7.47 3.43
C LEU A 152 -14.56 7.18 2.42
N VAL A 153 -14.31 6.35 1.40
CA VAL A 153 -15.32 5.97 0.41
C VAL A 153 -16.47 5.20 1.05
N ARG A 154 -16.20 4.29 1.99
CA ARG A 154 -17.24 3.54 2.71
C ARG A 154 -18.11 4.46 3.58
N GLN A 155 -17.50 5.42 4.27
CA GLN A 155 -18.24 6.39 5.08
C GLN A 155 -19.24 7.18 4.23
N GLU A 156 -18.86 7.58 3.02
CA GLU A 156 -19.79 8.28 2.12
C GLU A 156 -20.92 7.41 1.60
N ARG A 157 -20.64 6.14 1.29
CA ARG A 157 -21.70 5.22 0.88
C ARG A 157 -22.71 4.97 1.99
N LEU A 158 -22.24 4.82 3.23
CA LEU A 158 -23.13 4.66 4.38
C LEU A 158 -23.98 5.90 4.60
N LEU A 159 -23.46 7.12 4.40
CA LEU A 159 -24.27 8.34 4.47
C LEU A 159 -25.38 8.38 3.41
N ILE A 160 -25.15 7.78 2.24
CA ILE A 160 -26.15 7.68 1.16
C ILE A 160 -27.20 6.60 1.48
N ASP A 161 -26.80 5.45 2.05
CA ASP A 161 -27.72 4.34 2.38
C ASP A 161 -28.49 4.56 3.70
N THR A 162 -27.97 5.35 4.65
CA THR A 162 -28.52 5.50 6.03
C THR A 162 -29.27 6.80 6.28
N SER A 163 -29.83 7.43 5.25
CA SER A 163 -30.99 8.32 5.43
C SER A 163 -32.17 7.64 6.14
N SER A 164 -32.11 6.33 6.37
CA SER A 164 -32.91 5.58 7.34
C SER A 164 -32.05 4.96 8.45
N LEU A 165 -32.16 5.51 9.66
CA LEU A 165 -31.93 4.87 10.98
C LEU A 165 -30.49 4.48 11.38
N ASN A 166 -29.62 5.44 11.71
CA ASN A 166 -28.99 5.58 13.04
C ASN A 166 -27.85 6.60 13.02
N LYS A 167 -27.98 7.66 13.84
CA LYS A 167 -26.95 8.69 14.07
C LYS A 167 -25.82 8.10 14.94
N GLN A 168 -24.91 7.32 14.36
CA GLN A 168 -23.60 7.17 14.98
C GLN A 168 -22.74 8.37 14.61
N LYS A 169 -22.12 8.98 15.63
CA LYS A 169 -21.24 10.15 15.49
C LYS A 169 -20.10 9.77 14.54
N PRO A 170 -19.96 10.39 13.35
CA PRO A 170 -18.92 10.01 12.42
C PRO A 170 -17.56 10.29 13.08
N VAL A 171 -16.71 9.26 13.17
CA VAL A 171 -15.29 9.46 13.44
C VAL A 171 -14.77 10.29 12.27
N THR A 172 -14.53 11.58 12.49
CA THR A 172 -14.01 12.51 11.49
C THR A 172 -12.54 12.21 11.26
N LEU A 173 -12.26 11.21 10.42
CA LEU A 173 -10.94 11.00 9.88
C LEU A 173 -10.58 12.25 9.05
N PRO A 174 -9.38 12.82 9.21
CA PRO A 174 -8.96 13.93 8.36
C PRO A 174 -8.98 13.46 6.90
N THR A 175 -9.47 14.30 6.01
CA THR A 175 -9.54 13.98 4.59
C THR A 175 -8.21 14.26 3.94
N PHE A 176 -7.82 13.47 2.94
CA PHE A 176 -6.65 13.82 2.14
C PHE A 176 -6.93 15.07 1.29
N LYS A 177 -5.91 15.90 1.08
CA LYS A 177 -5.91 16.94 0.04
C LYS A 177 -5.21 16.45 -1.21
N THR A 178 -4.09 15.76 -1.01
CA THR A 178 -3.18 15.41 -2.09
C THR A 178 -2.56 14.04 -1.84
N ILE A 179 -2.44 13.24 -2.90
CA ILE A 179 -1.78 11.95 -2.91
C ILE A 179 -0.73 11.96 -4.02
N LEU A 180 0.52 11.78 -3.62
CA LEU A 180 1.70 11.70 -4.47
C LEU A 180 2.10 10.23 -4.58
N VAL A 181 2.18 9.70 -5.80
CA VAL A 181 2.53 8.29 -6.03
C VAL A 181 3.73 8.21 -6.97
N CYS A 182 4.76 7.47 -6.58
CA CYS A 182 5.97 7.22 -7.37
C CYS A 182 5.70 6.26 -8.54
N TYR A 183 4.70 6.57 -9.36
CA TYR A 183 4.18 5.71 -10.43
C TYR A 183 5.27 5.30 -11.43
N GLY A 184 6.25 6.18 -11.69
CA GLY A 184 7.40 5.85 -12.55
C GLY A 184 8.33 4.76 -12.00
N ASP A 185 8.38 4.59 -10.68
CA ASP A 185 9.31 3.69 -9.98
C ASP A 185 8.68 2.34 -9.59
N ILE A 186 7.36 2.22 -9.70
CA ILE A 186 6.62 1.01 -9.28
C ILE A 186 6.56 -0.01 -10.41
N ASP A 187 7.16 -1.17 -10.18
CA ASP A 187 7.08 -2.34 -11.06
C ASP A 187 6.61 -3.59 -10.27
N PRO A 188 5.46 -4.19 -10.60
CA PRO A 188 4.52 -3.83 -11.68
C PRO A 188 3.60 -2.64 -11.32
N PRO A 189 3.21 -1.79 -12.29
CA PRO A 189 2.27 -0.67 -12.06
C PRO A 189 0.90 -1.09 -11.50
N LEU A 190 0.53 -2.37 -11.66
CA LEU A 190 -0.70 -2.95 -11.15
C LEU A 190 -0.87 -2.78 -9.63
N LEU A 191 0.24 -2.64 -8.88
CA LEU A 191 0.22 -2.42 -7.43
C LEU A 191 -0.49 -1.12 -7.01
N VAL A 192 -0.66 -0.16 -7.92
CA VAL A 192 -1.28 1.13 -7.65
C VAL A 192 -2.47 1.45 -8.55
N ASP A 193 -2.81 0.59 -9.51
CA ASP A 193 -3.89 0.79 -10.50
C ASP A 193 -5.28 0.98 -9.86
N HIS A 194 -5.48 0.59 -8.61
CA HIS A 194 -6.71 0.81 -7.85
C HIS A 194 -6.84 2.24 -7.30
N LEU A 195 -5.75 2.99 -7.14
CA LEU A 195 -5.78 4.32 -6.53
C LEU A 195 -6.61 5.35 -7.32
N PRO A 196 -6.50 5.46 -8.67
CA PRO A 196 -7.36 6.35 -9.45
C PRO A 196 -8.85 6.05 -9.23
N HIS A 197 -9.21 4.78 -9.11
CA HIS A 197 -10.59 4.34 -8.90
C HIS A 197 -11.12 4.76 -7.53
N LEU A 198 -10.34 4.58 -6.46
CA LEU A 198 -10.71 5.00 -5.11
C LEU A 198 -10.84 6.52 -5.00
N VAL A 199 -9.88 7.26 -5.56
CA VAL A 199 -9.88 8.74 -5.54
C VAL A 199 -11.08 9.28 -6.32
N ALA A 200 -11.34 8.77 -7.52
CA ALA A 200 -12.48 9.22 -8.31
C ALA A 200 -13.82 8.89 -7.67
N ALA A 201 -13.95 7.72 -7.03
CA ALA A 201 -15.15 7.36 -6.28
C ALA A 201 -15.39 8.36 -5.13
N TYR A 202 -14.36 8.66 -4.35
CA TYR A 202 -14.44 9.65 -3.27
C TYR A 202 -14.82 11.05 -3.79
N ASN A 203 -14.11 11.54 -4.82
CA ASN A 203 -14.34 12.87 -5.39
C ASN A 203 -15.75 13.02 -5.99
N SER A 204 -16.34 11.93 -6.50
CA SER A 204 -17.71 11.94 -7.04
C SER A 204 -18.76 11.98 -5.95
N SER A 205 -18.48 11.39 -4.78
CA SER A 205 -19.34 11.45 -3.60
C SER A 205 -19.21 12.79 -2.85
N ARG A 206 -18.05 13.45 -2.89
CA ARG A 206 -17.78 14.71 -2.18
C ARG A 206 -17.13 15.77 -3.07
N PRO A 207 -17.92 16.52 -3.86
CA PRO A 207 -17.38 17.57 -4.72
C PRO A 207 -16.78 18.76 -3.93
N ALA A 208 -17.15 18.95 -2.65
CA ALA A 208 -16.62 20.03 -1.83
C ALA A 208 -15.17 19.79 -1.37
N ASN A 209 -14.75 18.52 -1.23
CA ASN A 209 -13.44 18.15 -0.71
C ASN A 209 -12.74 17.23 -1.70
N ILE A 210 -12.10 17.81 -2.71
CA ILE A 210 -11.48 17.07 -3.80
C ILE A 210 -10.06 16.62 -3.41
N ILE A 211 -9.79 15.32 -3.59
CA ILE A 211 -8.46 14.74 -3.50
C ILE A 211 -7.76 14.84 -4.86
N LYS A 212 -6.56 15.41 -4.88
CA LYS A 212 -5.69 15.45 -6.06
C LYS A 212 -4.73 14.26 -6.07
N LEU A 213 -4.77 13.45 -7.12
CA LEU A 213 -3.83 12.34 -7.33
C LEU A 213 -2.76 12.75 -8.33
N ILE A 214 -1.49 12.58 -7.97
CA ILE A 214 -0.34 13.01 -8.79
C ILE A 214 0.57 11.81 -9.02
N PRO A 215 0.74 11.36 -10.28
CA PRO A 215 1.82 10.45 -10.63
C PRO A 215 3.13 11.24 -10.65
N LEU A 216 4.13 10.73 -9.96
CA LEU A 216 5.48 11.26 -9.91
C LEU A 216 6.39 10.52 -10.91
N PRO A 217 7.44 11.21 -11.42
CA PRO A 217 8.35 10.65 -12.40
C PRO A 217 9.30 9.63 -11.78
N LYS A 218 10.11 8.98 -12.61
CA LYS A 218 11.15 8.06 -12.17
C LYS A 218 12.17 8.76 -11.27
N GLY A 219 12.68 8.05 -10.26
CA GLY A 219 13.63 8.54 -9.25
C GLY A 219 12.97 9.22 -8.05
N SER A 220 11.65 9.38 -8.06
CA SER A 220 10.91 10.06 -6.99
C SER A 220 10.85 9.25 -5.71
N GLU A 221 10.76 7.91 -5.80
CA GLU A 221 10.74 7.04 -4.61
C GLU A 221 12.01 7.20 -3.78
N VAL A 222 13.17 7.29 -4.42
CA VAL A 222 14.46 7.46 -3.74
C VAL A 222 14.53 8.83 -3.07
N ALA A 223 14.16 9.89 -3.78
CA ALA A 223 14.19 11.25 -3.24
C ALA A 223 13.25 11.40 -2.03
N LEU A 224 12.04 10.85 -2.11
CA LEU A 224 11.07 10.87 -1.00
C LEU A 224 11.50 9.96 0.15
N ALA A 225 12.09 8.80 -0.13
CA ALA A 225 12.62 7.90 0.90
C ALA A 225 13.73 8.59 1.71
N GLN A 226 14.63 9.31 1.03
CA GLN A 226 15.68 10.11 1.68
C GLN A 226 15.08 11.24 2.53
N ALA A 227 14.13 12.01 1.99
CA ALA A 227 13.51 13.12 2.71
C ALA A 227 12.71 12.67 3.95
N THR A 228 12.04 11.51 3.87
CA THR A 228 11.28 10.94 4.99
C THR A 228 12.12 10.12 5.98
N GLY A 229 13.37 9.78 5.63
CA GLY A 229 14.20 8.85 6.41
C GLY A 229 13.63 7.43 6.48
N LEU A 230 12.84 7.03 5.47
CA LEU A 230 12.25 5.70 5.34
C LEU A 230 13.00 4.88 4.30
N PRO A 231 13.00 3.54 4.39
CA PRO A 231 13.67 2.71 3.39
C PRO A 231 13.01 2.82 2.01
N ARG A 232 11.70 3.06 1.99
CA ARG A 232 10.88 3.16 0.78
C ARG A 232 9.70 4.09 1.02
N ALA A 233 9.41 4.95 0.04
CA ALA A 233 8.29 5.90 0.06
C ALA A 233 7.58 5.90 -1.30
N ALA A 234 6.94 4.78 -1.66
CA ALA A 234 6.29 4.61 -2.96
C ALA A 234 5.01 5.47 -3.13
N ALA A 235 4.37 5.86 -2.04
CA ALA A 235 3.23 6.75 -2.04
C ALA A 235 3.17 7.55 -0.74
N ILE A 236 2.80 8.81 -0.85
CA ILE A 236 2.66 9.76 0.26
C ILE A 236 1.34 10.51 0.08
N ALA A 237 0.59 10.69 1.17
CA ALA A 237 -0.60 11.51 1.19
C ALA A 237 -0.48 12.62 2.25
N ILE A 238 -1.00 13.79 1.91
CA ILE A 238 -1.05 14.98 2.76
C ILE A 238 -2.52 15.28 3.07
N ASP A 239 -2.82 15.47 4.35
CA ASP A 239 -4.16 15.78 4.83
C ASP A 239 -4.58 17.23 4.51
N ALA A 240 -5.89 17.47 4.40
CA ALA A 240 -6.48 18.78 4.11
C ALA A 240 -6.34 19.81 5.22
N ASN A 241 -6.08 19.35 6.45
CA ASN A 241 -5.86 20.23 7.59
C ASN A 241 -4.42 20.77 7.64
N PHE A 242 -3.55 20.32 6.74
CA PHE A 242 -2.19 20.84 6.65
C PHE A 242 -2.16 22.08 5.77
N ASP A 243 -1.60 23.17 6.31
CA ASP A 243 -1.35 24.40 5.57
C ASP A 243 -0.23 24.17 4.55
N VAL A 244 -0.64 23.75 3.36
CA VAL A 244 0.26 23.66 2.21
C VAL A 244 0.72 25.06 1.81
N VAL A 245 1.97 25.18 1.40
CA VAL A 245 2.54 26.43 0.88
C VAL A 245 1.62 26.96 -0.24
N PRO A 246 1.27 28.25 -0.28
CA PRO A 246 0.36 28.80 -1.29
C PRO A 246 0.73 28.44 -2.73
N TYR A 247 2.03 28.44 -3.04
CA TYR A 247 2.56 28.02 -4.34
C TYR A 247 2.24 26.54 -4.66
N PHE A 248 2.31 25.65 -3.67
CA PHE A 248 1.88 24.25 -3.83
C PHE A 248 0.39 24.18 -4.18
N ALA A 249 -0.46 24.95 -3.51
CA ALA A 249 -1.89 25.00 -3.80
C ALA A 249 -2.18 25.46 -5.25
N THR A 250 -1.53 26.54 -5.71
CA THR A 250 -1.70 27.02 -7.11
C THR A 250 -1.29 25.97 -8.14
N LEU A 251 -0.25 25.18 -7.84
CA LEU A 251 0.21 24.12 -8.72
C LEU A 251 -0.76 22.91 -8.71
N LEU A 252 -1.38 22.60 -7.57
CA LEU A 252 -2.42 21.57 -7.47
C LEU A 252 -3.66 21.90 -8.30
N ASP A 253 -3.98 23.17 -8.50
CA ASP A 253 -5.12 23.58 -9.33
C ASP A 253 -4.92 23.22 -10.81
N THR A 254 -3.67 23.16 -11.27
CA THR A 254 -3.33 22.70 -12.63
C THR A 254 -3.53 21.19 -12.82
N VAL A 255 -3.59 20.41 -11.74
CA VAL A 255 -3.71 18.95 -11.80
C VAL A 255 -5.18 18.55 -12.05
N PRO A 256 -5.45 17.70 -13.06
CA PRO A 256 -6.80 17.25 -13.37
C PRO A 256 -7.47 16.56 -12.18
N THR A 257 -8.74 16.91 -11.93
CA THR A 257 -9.55 16.25 -10.89
C THR A 257 -10.11 14.94 -11.43
N LEU A 258 -9.77 13.83 -10.77
CA LEU A 258 -10.35 12.53 -11.10
C LEU A 258 -11.77 12.45 -10.53
N THR A 259 -12.74 12.17 -11.39
CA THR A 259 -14.12 11.88 -11.02
C THR A 259 -14.59 10.65 -11.79
N ALA A 260 -15.61 9.99 -11.25
CA ALA A 260 -16.30 8.86 -11.83
C ALA A 260 -17.72 9.34 -12.17
N PRO A 261 -17.97 9.87 -13.39
CA PRO A 261 -19.25 10.47 -13.73
C PRO A 261 -20.44 9.55 -13.50
N TRP A 262 -20.26 8.24 -13.68
CA TRP A 262 -21.29 7.21 -13.44
C TRP A 262 -21.64 6.99 -11.96
N LEU A 263 -20.83 7.49 -11.02
CA LEU A 263 -21.10 7.48 -9.57
C LEU A 263 -21.63 8.81 -9.05
N SER A 264 -21.58 9.89 -9.83
CA SER A 264 -22.05 11.21 -9.40
C SER A 264 -23.58 11.23 -9.28
N SER A 265 -24.10 11.58 -8.10
CA SER A 265 -25.54 11.78 -7.87
C SER A 265 -26.04 13.14 -8.40
N ALA A 266 -25.13 14.06 -8.73
CA ALA A 266 -25.46 15.43 -9.11
C ALA A 266 -25.84 15.52 -10.60
N GLY A 267 -27.11 15.24 -10.91
CA GLY A 267 -27.89 15.95 -11.93
C GLY A 267 -27.52 15.80 -13.42
N HIS A 268 -26.52 15.01 -13.80
CA HIS A 268 -26.20 14.82 -15.22
C HIS A 268 -26.84 13.51 -15.69
N HIS A 269 -27.60 13.57 -16.79
CA HIS A 269 -28.13 12.40 -17.47
C HIS A 269 -27.05 11.31 -17.48
N ARG A 270 -27.34 10.15 -16.87
CA ARG A 270 -26.50 8.96 -16.96
C ARG A 270 -26.45 8.54 -18.43
N SER A 271 -25.58 9.20 -19.18
CA SER A 271 -25.43 8.99 -20.61
C SER A 271 -25.01 7.55 -20.79
N LEU A 272 -25.82 6.78 -21.51
CA LEU A 272 -25.46 5.42 -21.88
C LEU A 272 -24.18 5.51 -22.72
N ILE A 273 -23.14 4.83 -22.26
CA ILE A 273 -21.87 4.75 -22.98
C ILE A 273 -21.98 3.57 -23.95
N PRO A 274 -21.62 3.73 -25.23
CA PRO A 274 -21.64 2.62 -26.19
C PRO A 274 -20.74 1.48 -25.73
N THR A 275 -21.17 0.25 -25.98
CA THR A 275 -20.37 -0.94 -25.68
C THR A 275 -19.15 -0.99 -26.59
N HIS A 276 -17.97 -1.25 -26.01
CA HIS A 276 -16.72 -1.35 -26.76
C HIS A 276 -16.26 -2.81 -26.79
N ILE A 277 -16.31 -3.42 -27.98
CA ILE A 277 -15.89 -4.81 -28.20
C ILE A 277 -14.50 -4.80 -28.86
N LYS A 278 -13.48 -5.28 -28.14
CA LYS A 278 -12.12 -5.48 -28.65
C LYS A 278 -11.95 -6.90 -29.18
N GLN A 279 -10.95 -7.12 -30.02
CA GLN A 279 -10.56 -8.45 -30.47
C GLN A 279 -9.17 -8.80 -29.92
N ILE A 280 -9.06 -9.90 -29.19
CA ILE A 280 -7.79 -10.45 -28.72
C ILE A 280 -7.32 -11.49 -29.74
N ARG A 281 -6.10 -11.28 -30.24
CA ARG A 281 -5.41 -12.25 -31.09
C ARG A 281 -4.95 -13.43 -30.23
N THR A 282 -5.47 -14.62 -30.51
CA THR A 282 -5.06 -15.87 -29.89
C THR A 282 -4.55 -16.85 -30.94
N SER A 283 -3.88 -17.91 -30.52
CA SER A 283 -3.45 -18.98 -31.41
C SER A 283 -4.21 -20.26 -31.06
N ALA A 284 -4.76 -20.92 -32.07
CA ALA A 284 -5.39 -22.23 -31.95
C ALA A 284 -4.61 -23.24 -32.79
N PRO A 285 -4.54 -24.52 -32.39
CA PRO A 285 -3.98 -25.55 -33.25
C PRO A 285 -4.77 -25.61 -34.56
N LYS A 286 -4.06 -25.81 -35.67
CA LYS A 286 -4.67 -25.98 -37.00
C LYS A 286 -5.56 -27.23 -36.99
N ASP A 287 -5.03 -28.32 -36.44
CA ASP A 287 -5.73 -29.60 -36.25
C ASP A 287 -5.98 -29.90 -34.78
N ILE A 288 -7.24 -29.77 -34.36
CA ILE A 288 -7.66 -29.93 -32.96
C ILE A 288 -7.51 -31.39 -32.48
N LYS A 289 -7.68 -32.37 -33.37
CA LYS A 289 -7.59 -33.81 -33.04
C LYS A 289 -6.15 -34.22 -32.70
N VAL A 290 -5.21 -33.96 -33.62
CA VAL A 290 -3.77 -34.26 -33.44
C VAL A 290 -3.22 -33.52 -32.22
N ALA A 291 -3.59 -32.26 -32.02
CA ALA A 291 -3.16 -31.50 -30.85
C ALA A 291 -3.72 -32.06 -29.52
N LYS A 292 -4.91 -32.68 -29.53
CA LYS A 292 -5.47 -33.35 -28.34
C LYS A 292 -4.72 -34.64 -28.01
N GLU A 293 -4.38 -35.44 -29.01
CA GLU A 293 -3.60 -36.68 -28.86
C GLU A 293 -2.20 -36.41 -28.32
N LEU A 294 -1.44 -35.50 -28.95
CA LEU A 294 -0.11 -35.08 -28.48
C LEU A 294 -0.15 -34.56 -27.04
N ARG A 295 -1.23 -33.86 -26.66
CA ARG A 295 -1.41 -33.37 -25.28
C ARG A 295 -1.72 -34.50 -24.30
N ALA A 296 -2.43 -35.54 -24.73
CA ALA A 296 -2.71 -36.72 -23.92
C ALA A 296 -1.42 -37.53 -23.70
N GLU A 297 -0.64 -37.77 -24.75
CA GLU A 297 0.67 -38.43 -24.69
C GLU A 297 1.68 -37.65 -23.82
N GLY A 298 1.72 -36.32 -23.97
CA GLY A 298 2.55 -35.44 -23.14
C GLY A 298 2.17 -35.51 -21.66
N LYS A 299 0.89 -35.65 -21.33
CA LYS A 299 0.43 -35.85 -19.94
C LYS A 299 0.80 -37.24 -19.41
N ALA A 300 0.64 -38.28 -20.23
CA ALA A 300 0.98 -39.65 -19.85
C ALA A 300 2.48 -39.80 -19.56
N SER A 301 3.34 -39.30 -20.45
CA SER A 301 4.80 -39.32 -20.28
C SER A 301 5.26 -38.47 -19.08
N ALA A 302 4.65 -37.31 -18.83
CA ALA A 302 4.95 -36.51 -17.64
C ALA A 302 4.51 -37.19 -16.33
N LYS A 303 3.39 -37.93 -16.34
CA LYS A 303 2.95 -38.74 -15.20
C LYS A 303 3.92 -39.89 -14.93
N GLN A 304 4.37 -40.59 -15.97
CA GLN A 304 5.38 -41.65 -15.86
C GLN A 304 6.70 -41.12 -15.31
N ARG A 305 7.19 -39.97 -15.80
CA ARG A 305 8.41 -39.31 -15.27
C ARG A 305 8.32 -38.88 -13.80
N ARG A 306 7.12 -38.60 -13.31
CA ARG A 306 6.88 -38.28 -11.89
C ARG A 306 6.81 -39.53 -11.00
N GLN A 307 6.52 -40.69 -11.59
CA GLN A 307 6.39 -41.96 -10.89
C GLN A 307 7.68 -42.79 -10.90
N SER A 308 8.58 -42.54 -11.85
CA SER A 308 9.93 -43.10 -11.81
C SER A 308 10.73 -42.49 -10.65
N PRO A 309 11.38 -43.29 -9.78
CA PRO A 309 12.27 -42.78 -8.74
C PRO A 309 13.42 -41.99 -9.38
N PRO A 310 13.97 -40.96 -8.70
CA PRO A 310 15.13 -40.24 -9.20
C PRO A 310 16.26 -41.24 -9.42
N ALA A 311 16.86 -41.21 -10.61
CA ALA A 311 17.97 -42.09 -10.96
C ALA A 311 19.10 -41.92 -9.92
N PRO A 312 19.68 -43.02 -9.41
CA PRO A 312 20.80 -42.93 -8.48
C PRO A 312 21.98 -42.24 -9.19
N SER A 313 22.50 -41.22 -8.52
CA SER A 313 23.70 -40.46 -8.89
C SER A 313 24.97 -41.27 -8.71
#